data_AF-A0A942WCA5-F1
#
_entry.id   AF-A0A942WCA5-F1
#
_cell.length_a   1.000
_cell.length_b   1.000
_cell.length_c   1.000
_cell.angle_alpha   90.00
_cell.angle_beta   90.00
_cell.angle_gamma   90.00
#
_symmetry.space_group_name_H-M   'P 1'
#
loop_
_entity.id
_entity.type
_entity.pdbx_description
1 polymer ?
#
loop_
_entity_poly.entity_id
_entity_poly.type
_entity_poly.pdbx_seq_one_letter_code
_entity_poly.pdbx_strand_id
1 'polypeptide(L)'
;MQTMSLYESNDSSGDISLQDDRFYQLKKIIELVIHGGWLASIELPMKQAALLPKEYIEVVLNDDVYRTDGVKRDIHKMRLLLHSLARNESTTVTNKTLKNDIEDNDDKDIDVNTLAEYLNIFSRLFIIDNQKQAKFVHQSELNKPKKDISAIPHSPVHYLWTIECCISKR
;
A
#
# COMPACT_ATOMS: atom_id res chain seq x y z
N MET A 1 -6.39 6.46 1.65
CA MET A 1 -7.09 7.38 0.73
C MET A 1 -6.78 6.94 -0.70
N GLN A 2 -7.72 7.07 -1.65
CA GLN A 2 -7.40 6.81 -3.06
C GLN A 2 -6.99 8.13 -3.73
N THR A 3 -5.80 8.14 -4.32
CA THR A 3 -5.26 9.25 -5.11
C THR A 3 -5.56 9.05 -6.58
N MET A 4 -5.60 10.13 -7.33
CA MET A 4 -5.75 10.12 -8.79
C MET A 4 -4.57 9.39 -9.44
N SER A 5 -4.84 8.57 -10.45
CA SER A 5 -3.81 7.95 -11.27
C SER A 5 -3.23 8.93 -12.30
N LEU A 6 -2.03 8.66 -12.83
CA LEU A 6 -1.44 9.48 -13.91
C LEU A 6 -2.31 9.54 -15.17
N TYR A 7 -3.16 8.52 -15.39
CA TYR A 7 -4.10 8.52 -16.50
C TYR A 7 -5.25 9.51 -16.25
N GLU A 8 -5.80 9.49 -15.04
CA GLU A 8 -6.87 10.41 -14.64
C GLU A 8 -6.38 11.87 -14.56
N SER A 9 -5.11 12.10 -14.21
CA SER A 9 -4.50 13.44 -14.25
C SER A 9 -4.08 13.90 -15.65
N ASN A 10 -4.28 13.06 -16.68
CA ASN A 10 -3.83 13.27 -18.07
C ASN A 10 -2.30 13.43 -18.23
N ASP A 11 -1.51 12.99 -17.24
CA ASP A 11 -0.05 12.96 -17.32
C ASP A 11 0.49 11.74 -18.07
N SER A 12 -0.35 10.69 -18.18
CA SER A 12 -0.10 9.48 -18.97
C SER A 12 -1.21 9.30 -19.99
N SER A 13 -0.85 8.98 -21.24
CA SER A 13 -1.84 8.65 -22.27
C SER A 13 -2.40 7.23 -22.13
N GLY A 14 -1.79 6.38 -21.29
CA GLY A 14 -2.19 4.98 -21.12
C GLY A 14 -1.77 4.06 -22.27
N ASP A 15 -1.15 4.59 -23.33
CA ASP A 15 -0.79 3.84 -24.55
C ASP A 15 0.55 3.09 -24.45
N ILE A 16 1.29 3.29 -23.37
CA ILE A 16 2.65 2.74 -23.22
C ILE A 16 2.56 1.35 -22.60
N SER A 17 3.02 0.34 -23.33
CA SER A 17 3.23 -1.02 -22.85
C SER A 17 4.65 -1.18 -22.30
N LEU A 18 4.85 -2.11 -21.36
CA LEU A 18 6.18 -2.50 -20.83
C LEU A 18 7.19 -2.94 -21.91
N GLN A 19 6.73 -3.18 -23.15
CA GLN A 19 7.56 -3.52 -24.29
C GLN A 19 8.11 -2.29 -25.04
N ASP A 20 7.68 -1.09 -24.69
CA ASP A 20 7.94 0.13 -25.43
C ASP A 20 8.95 1.02 -24.68
N ASP A 21 10.17 1.13 -25.21
CA ASP A 21 11.32 1.84 -24.63
C ASP A 21 11.23 3.37 -24.77
N ARG A 22 10.07 3.95 -24.46
CA ARG A 22 9.87 5.41 -24.45
C ARG A 22 10.26 5.99 -23.10
N PHE A 23 11.41 6.65 -23.06
CA PHE A 23 11.93 7.28 -21.85
C PHE A 23 11.26 8.62 -21.59
N TYR A 24 10.59 8.74 -20.44
CA TYR A 24 10.17 10.03 -19.89
C TYR A 24 11.38 10.81 -19.38
N GLN A 25 11.32 12.15 -19.47
CA GLN A 25 12.33 13.00 -18.84
C GLN A 25 12.30 12.79 -17.32
N LEU A 26 13.44 12.41 -16.74
CA LEU A 26 13.58 12.14 -15.30
C LEU A 26 13.02 13.26 -14.43
N LYS A 27 13.24 14.53 -14.84
CA LYS A 27 12.72 15.69 -14.12
C LYS A 27 11.20 15.68 -14.00
N LYS A 28 10.49 15.33 -15.08
CA LYS A 28 9.03 15.25 -15.08
C LYS A 28 8.53 14.10 -14.20
N ILE A 29 9.23 12.95 -14.19
CA ILE A 29 8.90 11.84 -13.26
C ILE A 29 9.02 12.30 -11.80
N ILE A 30 10.12 12.98 -11.45
CA ILE A 30 10.33 13.50 -10.09
C ILE A 30 9.23 14.50 -9.70
N GLU A 31 8.84 15.39 -10.61
CA GLU A 31 7.74 16.33 -10.42
C GLU A 31 6.41 15.59 -10.12
N LEU A 32 6.08 14.57 -10.91
CA LEU A 32 4.87 13.77 -10.74
C LEU A 32 4.87 12.97 -9.43
N VAL A 33 6.01 12.40 -9.01
CA VAL A 33 6.12 11.69 -7.73
C VAL A 33 5.91 12.63 -6.55
N ILE A 34 6.44 13.86 -6.62
CA ILE A 34 6.31 14.86 -5.54
C ILE A 34 4.90 15.44 -5.47
N HIS A 35 4.26 15.69 -6.61
CA HIS A 35 2.85 16.11 -6.64
C HIS A 35 1.92 14.98 -6.18
N GLY A 36 2.25 13.74 -6.54
CA GLY A 36 1.40 12.59 -6.33
C GLY A 36 0.05 12.75 -7.05
N GLY A 37 -0.98 12.07 -6.54
CA GLY A 37 -2.35 12.17 -7.07
C GLY A 37 -3.34 12.83 -6.11
N TRP A 38 -2.88 13.70 -5.22
CA TRP A 38 -3.79 14.40 -4.30
C TRP A 38 -4.43 15.59 -5.01
N LEU A 39 -5.76 15.61 -5.11
CA LEU A 39 -6.53 16.73 -5.66
C LEU A 39 -6.06 18.13 -5.19
N ALA A 40 -5.73 18.27 -3.90
CA ALA A 40 -5.28 19.54 -3.33
C ALA A 40 -3.87 19.98 -3.78
N SER A 41 -3.06 19.07 -4.34
CA SER A 41 -1.70 19.36 -4.81
C SER A 41 -1.62 19.68 -6.32
N ILE A 42 -2.69 19.43 -7.09
CA ILE A 42 -2.68 19.52 -8.57
C ILE A 42 -2.39 20.95 -9.04
N GLU A 43 -3.02 21.94 -8.43
CA GLU A 43 -2.88 23.36 -8.84
C GLU A 43 -1.77 24.10 -8.10
N LEU A 44 -1.07 23.44 -7.17
CA LEU A 44 -0.06 24.10 -6.34
C LEU A 44 1.29 24.17 -7.06
N PRO A 45 2.13 25.17 -6.75
CA PRO A 45 3.52 25.12 -7.17
C PRO A 45 4.26 24.00 -6.45
N MET A 46 5.24 23.38 -7.12
CA MET A 46 5.98 22.21 -6.63
C MET A 46 6.52 22.35 -5.19
N LYS A 47 7.01 23.53 -4.81
CA LYS A 47 7.49 23.79 -3.44
C LYS A 47 6.40 23.61 -2.37
N GLN A 48 5.16 23.99 -2.68
CA GLN A 48 4.03 23.84 -1.77
C GLN A 48 3.47 22.42 -1.82
N ALA A 49 3.40 21.82 -3.01
CA ALA A 49 2.99 20.42 -3.16
C ALA A 49 3.87 19.46 -2.34
N ALA A 50 5.19 19.69 -2.32
CA ALA A 50 6.13 18.90 -1.53
C ALA A 50 5.93 19.00 0.00
N LEU A 51 5.30 20.08 0.48
CA LEU A 51 5.05 20.26 1.92
C LEU A 51 3.80 19.50 2.38
N LEU A 52 2.82 19.30 1.49
CA LEU A 52 1.53 18.70 1.86
C LEU A 52 1.68 17.29 2.47
N PRO A 53 2.44 16.34 1.89
CA PRO A 53 2.61 15.01 2.49
C PRO A 53 3.25 15.08 3.88
N LYS A 54 4.22 15.99 4.06
CA LYS A 54 4.90 16.17 5.33
C LYS A 54 3.94 16.66 6.42
N GLU A 55 3.20 17.72 6.14
CA GLU A 55 2.22 18.27 7.09
C GLU A 55 1.09 17.27 7.37
N TYR A 56 0.65 16.51 6.36
CA TYR A 56 -0.33 15.44 6.54
C TYR A 56 0.13 14.39 7.55
N ILE A 57 1.35 13.86 7.38
CA ILE A 57 1.90 12.87 8.32
C ILE A 57 2.06 13.46 9.72
N GLU A 58 2.48 14.72 9.86
CA GLU A 58 2.57 15.38 11.16
C GLU A 58 1.20 15.50 11.84
N VAL A 59 0.16 15.96 11.14
CA VAL A 59 -1.19 16.08 11.70
C VAL A 59 -1.73 14.71 12.10
N VAL A 60 -1.57 13.70 11.24
CA VAL A 60 -2.07 12.36 11.50
C VAL A 60 -1.40 11.74 12.74
N LEU A 61 -0.08 11.85 12.85
CA LEU A 61 0.66 11.30 13.97
C LEU A 61 0.36 12.01 15.31
N ASN A 62 0.14 13.33 15.28
CA ASN A 62 -0.06 14.12 16.50
C ASN A 62 -1.53 14.16 16.97
N ASP A 63 -2.51 14.11 16.05
CA ASP A 63 -3.94 14.25 16.37
C ASP A 63 -4.75 12.98 16.06
N ASP A 64 -4.75 12.52 14.80
CA ASP A 64 -5.68 11.48 14.35
C ASP A 64 -5.40 10.11 14.99
N VAL A 65 -4.14 9.78 15.22
CA VAL A 65 -3.75 8.55 15.96
C VAL A 65 -4.40 8.54 17.34
N TYR A 66 -4.31 9.64 18.09
CA TYR A 66 -4.89 9.73 19.42
C TYR A 66 -6.42 9.70 19.37
N ARG A 67 -7.04 10.40 18.40
CA ARG A 67 -8.50 10.42 18.24
C ARG A 67 -9.10 9.06 17.85
N THR A 68 -8.31 8.16 17.27
CA THR A 68 -8.77 6.85 16.78
C THR A 68 -9.08 5.85 17.91
N ASP A 69 -8.37 5.92 19.03
CA ASP A 69 -8.55 5.01 20.16
C ASP A 69 -8.32 5.60 21.56
N GLY A 70 -7.98 6.89 21.66
CA GLY A 70 -7.79 7.61 22.92
C GLY A 70 -6.51 7.27 23.67
N VAL A 71 -5.59 6.48 23.09
CA VAL A 71 -4.37 6.03 23.76
C VAL A 71 -3.17 6.85 23.29
N LYS A 72 -2.43 7.41 24.25
CA LYS A 72 -1.19 8.17 23.98
C LYS A 72 -0.05 7.20 23.68
N ARG A 73 0.57 7.33 22.51
CA ARG A 73 1.66 6.48 22.00
C ARG A 73 2.92 7.26 21.72
N ASP A 74 4.00 6.51 21.47
CA ASP A 74 5.28 7.08 21.08
C ASP A 74 5.27 7.46 19.58
N ILE A 75 5.09 8.75 19.33
CA ILE A 75 5.04 9.35 18.00
C ILE A 75 6.36 9.15 17.24
N HIS A 76 7.50 9.13 17.95
CA HIS A 76 8.81 8.94 17.34
C HIS A 76 8.91 7.54 16.72
N LYS A 77 8.52 6.51 17.46
CA LYS A 77 8.51 5.12 16.95
C LYS A 77 7.52 4.92 15.80
N MET A 78 6.35 5.56 15.86
CA MET A 78 5.39 5.52 14.76
C MET A 78 5.95 6.15 13.48
N ARG A 79 6.71 7.25 13.61
CA ARG A 79 7.41 7.89 12.49
C ARG A 79 8.48 6.98 11.89
N LEU A 80 9.30 6.34 12.73
CA LEU A 80 10.32 5.39 12.28
C LEU A 80 9.69 4.20 11.54
N LEU A 81 8.55 3.70 12.02
CA LEU A 81 7.80 2.65 11.33
C LEU A 81 7.33 3.12 9.94
N LEU A 82 6.80 4.33 9.80
CA LEU A 82 6.43 4.89 8.49
C LEU A 82 7.65 5.00 7.56
N HIS A 83 8.81 5.39 8.07
CA HIS A 83 10.06 5.43 7.30
C HIS A 83 10.50 4.05 6.82
N SER A 84 10.44 3.03 7.69
CA SER A 84 10.75 1.64 7.33
C SER A 84 9.76 1.11 6.27
N LEU A 85 8.47 1.41 6.41
CA LEU A 85 7.45 1.04 5.43
C LEU A 85 7.70 1.71 4.07
N ALA A 86 8.00 3.00 4.05
CA ALA A 86 8.31 3.73 2.81
C ALA A 86 9.55 3.16 2.11
N ARG A 87 10.57 2.74 2.87
CA ARG A 87 11.76 2.08 2.31
C ARG A 87 11.43 0.73 1.64
N ASN A 88 10.38 0.05 2.11
CA ASN A 88 9.97 -1.27 1.67
C ASN A 88 8.67 -1.24 0.83
N GLU A 89 8.26 -0.09 0.28
CA GLU A 89 6.95 0.10 -0.37
C GLU A 89 6.66 -0.86 -1.54
N SER A 90 7.70 -1.33 -2.22
CA SER A 90 7.58 -2.28 -3.36
C SER A 90 8.11 -3.68 -3.04
N THR A 91 8.29 -4.03 -1.77
CA THR A 91 8.82 -5.32 -1.35
C THR A 91 7.96 -5.98 -0.28
N THR A 92 7.93 -7.31 -0.27
CA THR A 92 7.31 -8.06 0.82
C THR A 92 8.27 -8.11 2.00
N VAL A 93 7.88 -7.52 3.14
CA VAL A 93 8.73 -7.39 4.33
C VAL A 93 8.08 -8.08 5.54
N THR A 94 8.90 -8.65 6.43
CA THR A 94 8.41 -9.28 7.67
C THR A 94 8.40 -8.29 8.83
N ASN A 95 7.54 -8.52 9.82
CA ASN A 95 7.51 -7.70 11.04
C ASN A 95 8.87 -7.65 11.76
N LYS A 96 9.69 -8.70 11.65
CA LYS A 96 11.04 -8.72 12.22
C LYS A 96 11.95 -7.70 11.53
N THR A 97 11.86 -7.61 10.20
CA THR A 97 12.64 -6.63 9.43
C THR A 97 12.21 -5.20 9.77
N LEU A 98 10.90 -4.93 9.87
CA LEU A 98 10.39 -3.62 10.27
C LEU A 98 10.85 -3.23 11.69
N LYS A 99 10.90 -4.20 12.61
CA LYS A 99 11.43 -4.01 13.94
C LYS A 99 12.92 -3.65 13.92
N ASN A 100 13.73 -4.43 13.18
CA ASN A 100 15.16 -4.16 13.03
C ASN A 100 15.41 -2.75 12.44
N ASP A 101 14.64 -2.34 11.44
CA ASP A 101 14.77 -1.01 10.84
C ASP A 101 14.50 0.12 11.87
N ILE A 102 13.61 -0.11 12.84
CA ILE A 102 13.36 0.85 13.93
C ILE A 102 14.52 0.84 14.92
N GLU A 103 14.99 -0.34 15.33
CA GLU A 103 16.12 -0.50 16.28
C GLU A 103 17.43 0.10 15.75
N ASP A 104 17.69 -0.03 14.44
CA ASP A 104 18.89 0.54 13.81
C ASP A 104 18.88 2.08 13.82
N ASN A 105 17.71 2.71 13.98
CA ASN A 105 17.54 4.17 13.97
C ASN A 105 17.25 4.77 15.36
N ASP A 106 16.74 3.97 16.30
CA ASP A 106 16.49 4.32 17.69
C ASP A 106 17.01 3.15 18.53
N ASP A 107 18.05 3.36 19.34
CA ASP A 107 18.74 2.34 20.18
C ASP A 107 17.80 1.62 21.21
N LYS A 108 16.49 1.78 21.07
CA LYS A 108 15.43 1.23 21.92
C LYS A 108 14.60 0.21 21.17
N ASP A 109 14.59 -1.00 21.72
CA ASP A 109 13.73 -2.10 21.27
C ASP A 109 12.23 -1.71 21.25
N ILE A 110 11.50 -2.23 20.27
CA ILE A 110 10.04 -2.20 20.16
C ILE A 110 9.48 -3.63 20.25
N ASP A 111 8.47 -3.79 21.12
CA ASP A 111 7.77 -5.07 21.24
C ASP A 111 6.94 -5.37 19.98
N VAL A 112 6.83 -6.67 19.65
CA VAL A 112 6.11 -7.12 18.45
C VAL A 112 4.61 -6.81 18.55
N ASN A 113 4.02 -6.83 19.76
CA ASN A 113 2.62 -6.48 19.93
C ASN A 113 2.42 -4.97 19.69
N THR A 114 3.32 -4.13 20.19
CA THR A 114 3.29 -2.68 19.93
C THR A 114 3.41 -2.38 18.45
N LEU A 115 4.30 -3.08 17.74
CA LEU A 115 4.41 -2.95 16.28
C LEU A 115 3.11 -3.33 15.57
N ALA A 116 2.48 -4.44 15.96
CA ALA A 116 1.20 -4.87 15.40
C ALA A 116 0.07 -3.87 15.67
N GLU A 117 0.03 -3.27 16.86
CA GLU A 117 -0.91 -2.20 17.18
C GLU A 117 -0.71 -0.97 16.29
N TYR A 118 0.53 -0.55 16.07
CA TYR A 118 0.83 0.60 15.22
C TYR A 118 0.39 0.35 13.77
N LEU A 119 0.69 -0.84 13.23
CA LEU A 119 0.24 -1.25 11.90
C LEU A 119 -1.29 -1.26 11.80
N ASN A 120 -1.98 -1.74 12.85
CA ASN A 120 -3.43 -1.75 12.88
C ASN A 120 -4.01 -0.32 12.85
N ILE A 121 -3.42 0.61 13.59
CA ILE A 121 -3.84 2.02 13.59
C ILE A 121 -3.65 2.64 12.21
N PHE A 122 -2.48 2.43 11.58
CA PHE A 122 -2.22 2.93 10.23
C PHE A 122 -3.19 2.36 9.19
N SER A 123 -3.59 1.09 9.34
CA SER A 123 -4.60 0.48 8.48
C SER A 123 -5.99 1.10 8.70
N ARG A 124 -6.39 1.33 9.96
CA ARG A 124 -7.67 2.00 10.30
C ARG A 124 -7.73 3.44 9.82
N LEU A 125 -6.60 4.14 9.82
CA LEU A 125 -6.45 5.50 9.30
C LEU A 125 -6.29 5.55 7.77
N PHE A 126 -6.31 4.40 7.08
CA PHE A 126 -6.11 4.30 5.64
C PHE A 126 -4.80 4.95 5.13
N ILE A 127 -3.76 4.92 5.98
CA ILE A 127 -2.41 5.35 5.62
C ILE A 127 -1.70 4.24 4.83
N ILE A 128 -1.88 2.99 5.28
CA ILE A 128 -1.31 1.82 4.64
C ILE A 128 -2.43 0.95 4.07
N ASP A 129 -2.14 0.32 2.93
CA ASP A 129 -3.00 -0.69 2.33
C ASP A 129 -2.14 -1.89 1.94
N ASN A 130 -2.32 -3.00 2.65
CA ASN A 130 -1.51 -4.20 2.44
C ASN A 130 -2.06 -5.00 1.25
N GLN A 131 -1.41 -4.83 0.11
CA GLN A 131 -1.75 -5.57 -1.10
C GLN A 131 -1.35 -7.04 -0.94
N LYS A 132 -2.30 -7.92 -1.21
CA LYS A 132 -2.00 -9.35 -1.27
C LYS A 132 -0.98 -9.58 -2.38
N GLN A 133 0.08 -10.30 -2.07
CA GLN A 133 1.04 -10.77 -3.06
C GLN A 133 0.29 -11.41 -4.23
N ALA A 134 0.56 -10.93 -5.44
CA ALA A 134 0.03 -11.54 -6.65
C ALA A 134 0.54 -12.98 -6.71
N LYS A 135 -0.36 -13.94 -6.53
CA LYS A 135 -0.03 -15.35 -6.76
C LYS A 135 0.15 -15.51 -8.26
N PHE A 136 1.38 -15.44 -8.73
CA PHE A 136 1.70 -15.94 -10.06
C PHE A 136 1.47 -17.45 -10.03
N VAL A 137 0.27 -17.87 -10.42
CA VAL A 137 0.00 -19.27 -10.70
C VAL A 137 0.89 -19.62 -11.88
N HIS A 138 1.97 -20.36 -11.62
CA HIS A 138 2.74 -20.95 -12.71
C HIS A 138 1.77 -21.76 -13.58
N GLN A 139 1.82 -21.60 -14.90
CA GLN A 139 0.94 -22.32 -15.83
C GLN A 139 0.97 -23.86 -15.61
N SER A 140 2.03 -24.39 -15.01
CA SER A 140 2.15 -25.80 -14.59
C SER A 140 1.11 -26.21 -13.53
N GLU A 141 0.57 -25.29 -12.74
CA GLU A 141 -0.48 -25.57 -11.74
C GLU A 141 -1.88 -25.59 -12.33
N LEU A 142 -2.10 -24.93 -13.48
CA LEU A 142 -3.37 -24.96 -14.22
C LEU A 142 -3.56 -26.30 -14.98
N ASN A 143 -2.47 -27.02 -15.26
CA ASN A 143 -2.49 -28.32 -15.92
C ASN A 143 -2.54 -29.52 -14.95
N LYS A 144 -2.67 -29.28 -13.64
CA LYS A 144 -2.87 -30.38 -12.68
C LYS A 144 -4.28 -30.97 -12.91
N PRO A 145 -4.42 -32.30 -13.08
CA PRO A 145 -5.74 -32.91 -13.20
C PRO A 145 -6.56 -32.56 -11.97
N LYS A 146 -7.79 -32.07 -12.18
CA LYS A 146 -8.74 -31.81 -11.10
C LYS A 146 -8.87 -33.10 -10.28
N LYS A 147 -8.42 -33.07 -9.02
CA LYS A 147 -8.55 -34.18 -8.09
C LYS A 147 -10.05 -34.45 -7.92
N ASP A 148 -10.48 -35.70 -8.14
CA ASP A 148 -11.89 -36.10 -8.11
C ASP A 148 -12.61 -35.52 -6.87
N ILE A 149 -13.57 -34.63 -7.12
CA ILE A 149 -14.32 -33.88 -6.10
C ILE A 149 -15.47 -34.75 -5.55
N SER A 150 -15.46 -36.07 -5.77
CA SER A 150 -16.54 -36.98 -5.38
C SER A 150 -16.69 -37.21 -3.87
N ALA A 151 -15.88 -36.56 -3.03
CA ALA A 151 -15.89 -36.73 -1.58
C ALA A 151 -15.95 -35.42 -0.77
N ILE A 152 -16.57 -34.36 -1.30
CA ILE A 152 -16.88 -33.17 -0.47
C ILE A 152 -18.37 -33.18 -0.09
N PRO A 153 -18.72 -33.30 1.20
CA PRO A 153 -20.11 -33.27 1.63
C PRO A 153 -20.75 -31.92 1.24
N HIS A 154 -21.91 -32.01 0.58
CA HIS A 154 -22.66 -30.86 0.07
C HIS A 154 -23.17 -29.98 1.21
N SER A 155 -22.42 -28.93 1.55
CA SER A 155 -22.91 -27.80 2.32
C SER A 155 -23.38 -26.69 1.36
N PRO A 156 -24.61 -26.15 1.49
CA PRO A 156 -25.22 -25.25 0.49
C PRO A 156 -24.55 -23.88 0.32
N VAL A 157 -23.54 -23.54 1.12
CA VAL A 157 -23.04 -22.15 1.23
C VAL A 157 -21.95 -21.81 0.20
N HIS A 158 -21.54 -22.77 -0.64
CA HIS A 158 -20.36 -22.61 -1.52
C HIS A 158 -20.67 -22.27 -3.01
N TYR A 159 -21.94 -22.17 -3.41
CA TYR A 159 -22.29 -22.04 -4.83
C TYR A 159 -22.38 -20.60 -5.39
N LEU A 160 -22.25 -19.57 -4.54
CA LEU A 160 -22.39 -18.18 -4.99
C LEU A 160 -21.09 -17.50 -5.44
N TRP A 161 -19.91 -18.05 -5.09
CA TRP A 161 -18.64 -17.36 -5.40
C TRP A 161 -18.00 -17.75 -6.74
N THR A 162 -18.46 -18.84 -7.39
CA THR A 162 -17.80 -19.36 -8.60
C THR A 162 -18.39 -18.81 -9.90
N ILE A 163 -19.54 -18.14 -9.87
CA ILE A 163 -20.25 -17.71 -11.09
C ILE A 163 -19.93 -16.25 -11.50
N GLU A 164 -19.58 -15.36 -10.57
CA GLU A 164 -19.28 -13.96 -10.93
C GLU A 164 -17.93 -13.76 -11.66
N CYS A 165 -16.98 -14.70 -11.55
CA CYS A 165 -15.69 -14.59 -12.25
C CYS A 165 -15.75 -14.80 -13.77
N CYS A 166 -16.88 -15.25 -14.33
CA CYS A 166 -17.00 -15.54 -15.78
C CYS A 166 -17.64 -14.42 -16.62
N ILE A 167 -18.13 -13.32 -16.04
CA ILE A 167 -18.90 -12.31 -16.79
C ILE A 167 -18.12 -11.01 -17.08
N SER A 168 -16.93 -10.79 -16.51
CA SER A 168 -16.15 -9.56 -16.75
C SER A 168 -14.95 -9.74 -17.70
N LYS A 169 -15.15 -10.46 -18.81
CA LYS A 169 -14.34 -10.32 -20.03
C LYS A 169 -15.27 -10.33 -21.22
N ARG A 170 -15.86 -9.17 -21.48
CA ARG A 170 -16.24 -8.76 -22.83
C ARG A 170 -15.95 -7.27 -22.96
#